data_AF-A0A2G4HC87-F1
#
_entry.id   AF-A0A2G4HC87-F1
#
_cell.length_a   1.000
_cell.length_b   1.000
_cell.length_c   1.000
_cell.angle_alpha   90.00
_cell.angle_beta   90.00
_cell.angle_gamma   90.00
#
_symmetry.space_group_name_H-M   'P 1'
#
loop_
_entity.id
_entity.type
_entity.pdbx_description
1 polymer ?
#
loop_
_entity_poly.entity_id
_entity_poly.type
_entity_poly.pdbx_seq_one_letter_code
_entity_poly.pdbx_strand_id
1 'polypeptide(L)'
;SNFVAGGMIFPNPMGGHSDSLVYPWTRDNFGPLWIPAKGSTIALNYHTYLKYEHAVNAYEGHELTRELGPEGERFYVDGQPATSYTFALDYYWMMGDNRHNSWDSRYWGFVPETHVVGKPVFIFWSMDSFKSGIDKIRSERLFTVVHGDGKPRSYLIPFLAFVAAYYAWEWFRKRKKS
;
A
#
# COMPACT_ATOMS: atom_id res chain seq x y z
N SER A 1 -11.14 2.37 -23.99
CA SER A 1 -10.90 0.91 -24.05
C SER A 1 -9.82 0.57 -23.04
N ASN A 2 -10.20 0.19 -21.83
CA ASN A 2 -9.26 -0.12 -20.74
C ASN A 2 -9.00 -1.63 -20.68
N PHE A 3 -8.47 -2.20 -21.77
CA PHE A 3 -7.96 -3.56 -21.77
C PHE A 3 -6.57 -3.53 -21.10
N VAL A 4 -6.56 -3.47 -19.78
CA VAL A 4 -5.42 -4.01 -19.03
C VAL A 4 -5.50 -5.50 -19.29
N ALA A 5 -4.63 -6.01 -20.18
CA ALA A 5 -4.55 -7.45 -20.47
C ALA A 5 -4.53 -8.20 -19.13
N GLY A 6 -5.44 -9.17 -18.94
CA GLY A 6 -5.62 -9.84 -17.65
C GLY A 6 -4.36 -10.52 -17.10
N GLY A 7 -3.32 -10.69 -17.93
CA GLY A 7 -1.98 -11.12 -17.52
C GLY A 7 -1.15 -10.08 -16.74
N MET A 8 -1.64 -8.86 -16.54
CA MET A 8 -1.03 -7.86 -15.66
C MET A 8 -1.64 -7.82 -14.25
N ILE A 9 -2.68 -8.61 -13.98
CA ILE A 9 -3.31 -8.68 -12.66
C ILE A 9 -2.67 -9.82 -11.88
N PHE A 10 -2.13 -9.50 -10.71
CA PHE A 10 -1.63 -10.49 -9.77
C PHE A 10 -2.75 -11.48 -9.41
N PRO A 11 -2.49 -12.79 -9.31
CA PRO A 11 -1.18 -13.44 -9.34
C PRO A 11 -0.86 -14.11 -10.69
N ASN A 12 -1.49 -13.69 -11.78
CA ASN A 12 -1.28 -14.34 -13.07
C ASN A 12 0.13 -14.05 -13.61
N PRO A 13 0.80 -15.03 -14.23
CA PRO A 13 2.12 -14.82 -14.82
C PRO A 13 2.04 -13.86 -16.02
N MET A 14 3.03 -12.97 -16.12
CA MET A 14 3.14 -11.99 -17.20
C MET A 14 3.40 -12.71 -18.53
N GLY A 15 2.52 -12.52 -19.52
CA GLY A 15 2.67 -13.07 -20.87
C GLY A 15 1.55 -14.01 -21.35
N GLY A 16 0.58 -14.35 -20.51
CA GLY A 16 -0.61 -15.09 -20.95
C GLY A 16 -1.55 -14.23 -21.79
N HIS A 17 -2.05 -14.77 -22.90
CA HIS A 17 -3.26 -14.22 -23.55
C HIS A 17 -4.45 -14.32 -22.56
N SER A 18 -5.45 -13.46 -22.68
CA SER A 18 -6.58 -13.37 -21.73
C SER A 18 -7.37 -14.68 -21.54
N ASP A 19 -7.22 -15.58 -22.50
CA ASP A 19 -7.80 -16.91 -22.66
C ASP A 19 -7.01 -18.01 -21.92
N SER A 20 -5.86 -17.68 -21.31
CA SER A 20 -4.98 -18.61 -20.57
C SER A 20 -4.84 -18.29 -19.08
N LEU A 21 -5.67 -17.38 -18.53
CA LEU A 21 -5.54 -16.91 -17.15
C LEU A 21 -5.92 -17.99 -16.14
N VAL A 22 -5.05 -18.21 -15.16
CA VAL A 22 -5.33 -19.11 -14.03
C VAL A 22 -6.38 -18.52 -13.11
N TYR A 23 -6.32 -17.19 -12.92
CA TYR A 23 -7.31 -16.43 -12.15
C TYR A 23 -8.03 -15.45 -13.07
N PRO A 24 -9.34 -15.61 -13.33
CA PRO A 24 -10.13 -14.68 -14.13
C PRO A 24 -10.51 -13.43 -13.33
N TRP A 25 -9.55 -12.89 -12.59
CA TRP A 25 -9.72 -11.69 -11.76
C TRP A 25 -9.50 -10.44 -12.59
N THR A 26 -10.26 -9.41 -12.25
CA THR A 26 -10.16 -8.11 -12.89
C THR A 26 -9.88 -7.04 -11.86
N ARG A 27 -9.53 -5.84 -12.34
CA ARG A 27 -9.37 -4.65 -11.49
C ARG A 27 -10.62 -4.36 -10.65
N ASP A 28 -11.80 -4.63 -11.21
CA ASP A 28 -13.09 -4.28 -10.61
C ASP A 28 -13.70 -5.44 -9.80
N ASN A 29 -13.35 -6.69 -10.14
CA ASN A 29 -13.75 -7.90 -9.44
C ASN A 29 -12.53 -8.79 -9.17
N PHE A 30 -11.96 -8.63 -7.97
CA PHE A 30 -10.71 -9.29 -7.55
C PHE A 30 -10.96 -10.28 -6.41
N GLY A 31 -10.32 -11.45 -6.47
CA GLY A 31 -10.33 -12.42 -5.39
C GLY A 31 -11.45 -13.46 -5.47
N PRO A 32 -11.59 -14.34 -4.45
CA PRO A 32 -11.05 -14.22 -3.09
C PRO A 32 -9.54 -14.46 -2.96
N LEU A 33 -8.90 -13.68 -2.08
CA LEU A 33 -7.48 -13.80 -1.76
C LEU A 33 -7.30 -13.84 -0.23
N TRP A 34 -6.54 -14.81 0.25
CA TRP A 34 -6.15 -14.89 1.66
C TRP A 34 -4.83 -14.15 1.86
N ILE A 35 -4.73 -13.40 2.95
CA ILE A 35 -3.56 -12.59 3.28
C ILE A 35 -2.75 -13.34 4.35
N PRO A 36 -1.47 -13.66 4.10
CA PRO A 36 -0.67 -14.37 5.08
C PRO A 36 -0.43 -13.54 6.35
N ALA A 37 -0.52 -14.22 7.49
CA ALA A 37 -0.07 -13.69 8.77
C ALA A 37 1.20 -14.42 9.20
N LYS A 38 2.01 -13.81 10.06
CA LYS A 38 3.20 -14.45 10.60
C LYS A 38 2.86 -15.78 11.30
N GLY A 39 3.63 -16.82 10.99
CA GLY A 39 3.45 -18.17 11.49
C GLY A 39 2.34 -18.98 10.82
N SER A 40 1.64 -18.40 9.84
CA SER A 40 0.66 -19.14 9.04
C SER A 40 1.33 -20.01 7.99
N THR A 41 0.73 -21.16 7.68
CA THR A 41 1.29 -22.15 6.76
C THR A 41 0.35 -22.39 5.58
N ILE A 42 0.92 -22.53 4.39
CA ILE A 42 0.22 -22.94 3.17
C ILE A 42 0.78 -24.27 2.67
N ALA A 43 -0.07 -25.09 2.05
CA ALA A 43 0.39 -26.22 1.23
C ALA A 43 0.85 -25.70 -0.13
N LEU A 44 2.02 -26.16 -0.60
CA LEU A 44 2.59 -25.76 -1.89
C LEU A 44 1.93 -26.55 -3.03
N ASN A 45 1.46 -25.80 -4.01
CA ASN A 45 0.87 -26.27 -5.26
C ASN A 45 0.91 -25.10 -6.27
N TYR A 46 0.58 -25.34 -7.53
CA TYR A 46 0.60 -24.29 -8.56
C TYR A 46 -0.14 -23.00 -8.17
N HIS A 47 -1.34 -23.11 -7.60
CA HIS A 47 -2.18 -21.99 -7.25
C HIS A 47 -1.62 -21.12 -6.13
N THR A 48 -1.08 -21.76 -5.10
CA THR A 48 -0.44 -21.07 -3.97
C THR A 48 0.92 -20.51 -4.37
N TYR A 49 1.68 -21.24 -5.20
CA TYR A 49 2.93 -20.76 -5.77
C TYR A 49 2.74 -19.43 -6.51
N LEU A 50 1.78 -19.36 -7.44
CA LEU A 50 1.50 -18.12 -8.16
C LEU A 50 1.19 -16.94 -7.23
N LYS A 51 0.43 -17.18 -6.16
CA LYS A 51 0.05 -16.14 -5.20
C LYS A 51 1.20 -15.70 -4.30
N TYR A 52 2.02 -16.63 -3.83
CA TYR A 52 2.88 -16.35 -2.67
C TYR A 52 4.37 -16.42 -2.97
N GLU A 53 4.79 -16.93 -4.14
CA GLU A 53 6.20 -17.00 -4.52
C GLU A 53 6.90 -15.66 -4.41
N HIS A 54 6.33 -14.59 -4.96
CA HIS A 54 6.94 -13.27 -4.87
C HIS A 54 7.13 -12.81 -3.42
N ALA A 55 6.18 -13.12 -2.53
CA ALA A 55 6.28 -12.73 -1.13
C ALA A 55 7.44 -13.46 -0.43
N VAL A 56 7.54 -14.77 -0.66
CA VAL A 56 8.64 -15.60 -0.14
C VAL A 56 9.99 -15.11 -0.67
N ASN A 57 10.07 -14.90 -1.98
CA ASN A 57 11.32 -14.64 -2.68
C ASN A 57 11.85 -13.22 -2.48
N ALA A 58 10.95 -12.22 -2.52
CA ALA A 58 11.35 -10.82 -2.43
C ALA A 58 11.47 -10.33 -0.99
N TYR A 59 10.70 -10.88 -0.05
CA TYR A 59 10.56 -10.28 1.29
C TYR A 59 11.07 -11.16 2.43
N GLU A 60 10.99 -12.49 2.33
CA GLU A 60 11.45 -13.38 3.40
C GLU A 60 12.90 -13.87 3.20
N GLY A 61 13.49 -13.60 2.03
CA GLY A 61 14.88 -13.94 1.74
C GLY A 61 15.11 -15.43 1.48
N HIS A 62 14.06 -16.16 1.12
CA HIS A 62 14.10 -17.56 0.72
C HIS A 62 13.96 -17.69 -0.80
N GLU A 63 14.31 -18.84 -1.37
CA GLU A 63 14.10 -19.13 -2.79
C GLU A 63 13.06 -20.25 -2.96
N LEU A 64 11.81 -19.88 -3.21
CA LEU A 64 10.74 -20.79 -3.60
C LEU A 64 10.75 -20.99 -5.12
N THR A 65 11.02 -22.20 -5.56
CA THR A 65 11.02 -22.59 -6.97
C THR A 65 10.02 -23.71 -7.25
N ARG A 66 9.59 -23.81 -8.51
CA ARG A 66 8.71 -24.86 -9.03
C ARG A 66 9.36 -25.54 -10.22
N GLU A 67 9.37 -26.87 -10.20
CA GLU A 67 9.80 -27.70 -11.33
C GLU A 67 8.67 -28.62 -11.78
N LEU A 68 8.54 -28.82 -13.10
CA LEU A 68 7.62 -29.80 -13.67
C LEU A 68 8.41 -31.06 -14.03
N GLY A 69 8.14 -32.17 -13.33
CA GLY A 69 8.77 -33.46 -13.57
C GLY A 69 7.80 -34.51 -14.14
N PRO A 70 8.31 -35.72 -14.45
CA PRO A 70 7.48 -36.83 -14.97
C PRO A 70 6.36 -37.26 -14.02
N GLU A 71 6.56 -37.08 -12.71
CA GLU A 71 5.59 -37.43 -11.65
C GLU A 71 4.72 -36.23 -11.22
N GLY A 72 4.79 -35.11 -11.95
CA GLY A 72 4.04 -33.89 -11.66
C GLY A 72 4.90 -32.76 -11.10
N GLU A 73 4.25 -31.79 -10.46
CA GLU A 73 4.89 -30.59 -9.94
C GLU A 73 5.65 -30.88 -8.64
N ARG A 74 6.87 -30.34 -8.54
CA ARG A 74 7.68 -30.33 -7.31
C ARG A 74 8.04 -28.90 -6.96
N PHE A 75 8.09 -28.63 -5.66
CA PHE A 75 8.43 -27.33 -5.12
C PHE A 75 9.66 -27.46 -4.23
N TYR A 76 10.50 -26.44 -4.25
CA TYR A 76 11.71 -26.39 -3.46
C TYR A 76 11.79 -25.04 -2.73
N VAL A 77 12.22 -25.08 -1.48
CA VAL A 77 12.56 -23.87 -0.70
C VAL A 77 14.05 -23.97 -0.41
N ASP A 78 14.82 -22.99 -0.89
CA ASP A 78 16.28 -22.96 -0.77
C ASP A 78 16.93 -24.25 -1.31
N GLY A 79 16.38 -24.76 -2.43
CA GLY A 79 16.83 -25.99 -3.08
C GLY A 79 16.42 -27.30 -2.39
N GLN A 80 15.73 -27.25 -1.25
CA GLN A 80 15.23 -28.45 -0.56
C GLN A 80 13.79 -28.74 -0.94
N PRO A 81 13.42 -30.01 -1.24
CA PRO A 81 12.04 -30.37 -1.54
C PRO A 81 11.09 -29.96 -0.40
N ALA A 82 10.01 -29.25 -0.74
CA ALA A 82 9.03 -28.75 0.21
C ALA A 82 7.60 -29.01 -0.27
N THR A 83 6.72 -29.32 0.67
CA THR A 83 5.27 -29.48 0.43
C THR A 83 4.43 -28.39 1.09
N SER A 84 5.06 -27.57 1.94
CA SER A 84 4.43 -26.44 2.61
C SER A 84 5.43 -25.32 2.84
N TYR A 85 4.92 -24.12 3.11
CA TYR A 85 5.71 -22.95 3.49
C TYR A 85 5.05 -22.23 4.66
N THR A 86 5.84 -21.75 5.61
CA THR A 86 5.36 -20.99 6.78
C THR A 86 5.92 -19.58 6.74
N PHE A 87 5.04 -18.58 6.74
CA PHE A 87 5.43 -17.18 6.62
C PHE A 87 6.09 -16.65 7.88
N ALA A 88 7.19 -15.94 7.72
CA ALA A 88 7.93 -15.31 8.82
C ALA A 88 7.46 -13.88 9.13
N LEU A 89 6.71 -13.26 8.21
CA LEU A 89 6.25 -11.86 8.28
C LEU A 89 4.72 -11.76 8.25
N ASP A 90 4.20 -10.64 8.76
CA ASP A 90 2.83 -10.21 8.49
C ASP A 90 2.75 -9.48 7.15
N TYR A 91 1.66 -9.70 6.42
CA TYR A 91 1.42 -9.10 5.12
C TYR A 91 0.15 -8.26 5.09
N TYR A 92 0.15 -7.30 4.16
CA TYR A 92 -0.95 -6.38 3.94
C TYR A 92 -1.33 -6.34 2.47
N TRP A 93 -2.62 -6.07 2.24
CA TRP A 93 -3.18 -5.81 0.93
C TRP A 93 -3.56 -4.33 0.84
N MET A 94 -2.88 -3.58 -0.02
CA MET A 94 -3.06 -2.14 -0.15
C MET A 94 -3.82 -1.84 -1.44
N MET A 95 -4.87 -1.01 -1.33
CA MET A 95 -5.65 -0.57 -2.47
C MET A 95 -5.79 0.94 -2.48
N GLY A 96 -5.62 1.54 -3.65
CA GLY A 96 -5.89 2.96 -3.84
C GLY A 96 -7.38 3.24 -3.83
N ASP A 97 -7.75 4.40 -3.29
CA ASP A 97 -9.10 4.94 -3.33
C ASP A 97 -9.56 5.20 -4.77
N ASN A 98 -8.68 5.77 -5.60
CA ASN A 98 -8.87 5.92 -7.04
C ASN A 98 -8.48 4.63 -7.78
N ARG A 99 -9.35 3.61 -7.68
CA ARG A 99 -9.12 2.26 -8.20
C ARG A 99 -8.67 2.20 -9.66
N HIS A 100 -9.17 3.09 -10.51
CA HIS A 100 -8.85 3.08 -11.94
C HIS A 100 -7.49 3.70 -12.27
N ASN A 101 -6.94 4.49 -11.35
CA ASN A 101 -5.68 5.20 -11.51
C ASN A 101 -4.71 4.88 -10.36
N SER A 102 -4.78 3.66 -9.83
CA SER A 102 -3.88 3.19 -8.78
C SER A 102 -3.20 1.90 -9.22
N TRP A 103 -1.88 1.93 -9.25
CA TRP A 103 -1.03 0.75 -9.32
C TRP A 103 -0.80 0.26 -7.89
N ASP A 104 -1.72 -0.57 -7.42
CA ASP A 104 -1.74 -1.09 -6.05
C ASP A 104 -1.56 -2.61 -6.00
N SER A 105 -1.81 -3.24 -4.85
CA SER A 105 -1.55 -4.67 -4.62
C SER A 105 -2.20 -5.59 -5.66
N ARG A 106 -3.26 -5.14 -6.35
CA ARG A 106 -3.87 -5.90 -7.47
C ARG A 106 -2.90 -6.19 -8.62
N TYR A 107 -1.81 -5.43 -8.72
CA TYR A 107 -0.81 -5.55 -9.77
C TYR A 107 0.51 -6.15 -9.25
N TRP A 108 0.97 -5.71 -8.07
CA TRP A 108 2.29 -6.08 -7.55
C TRP A 108 2.25 -6.98 -6.31
N GLY A 109 1.07 -7.38 -5.83
CA GLY A 109 0.92 -8.35 -4.75
C GLY A 109 0.99 -7.74 -3.34
N PHE A 110 1.48 -8.53 -2.39
CA PHE A 110 1.45 -8.19 -0.97
C PHE A 110 2.53 -7.19 -0.55
N VAL A 111 2.25 -6.43 0.51
CA VAL A 111 3.26 -5.60 1.22
C VAL A 111 3.62 -6.27 2.54
N PRO A 112 4.90 -6.57 2.82
CA PRO A 112 5.30 -7.08 4.13
C PRO A 112 5.31 -5.96 5.17
N GLU A 113 5.15 -6.31 6.45
CA GLU A 113 5.20 -5.38 7.58
C GLU A 113 6.47 -4.52 7.62
N THR A 114 7.60 -5.04 7.15
CA THR A 114 8.89 -4.35 7.11
C THR A 114 8.90 -3.15 6.17
N HIS A 115 7.97 -3.08 5.23
CA HIS A 115 7.84 -1.99 4.25
C HIS A 115 6.77 -0.97 4.66
N VAL A 116 6.15 -1.13 5.83
CA VAL A 116 5.16 -0.20 6.38
C VAL A 116 5.86 0.79 7.30
N VAL A 117 6.07 2.03 6.83
CA VAL A 117 6.74 3.08 7.61
C VAL A 117 5.86 3.65 8.72
N GLY A 118 4.55 3.78 8.48
CA GLY A 118 3.64 4.34 9.49
C GLY A 118 2.30 4.81 8.92
N LYS A 119 1.52 5.50 9.76
CA LYS A 119 0.19 6.01 9.44
C LYS A 119 0.24 7.53 9.22
N PRO A 120 -0.38 8.09 8.16
CA PRO A 120 -0.37 9.53 7.91
C PRO A 120 -1.24 10.27 8.93
N VAL A 121 -0.64 11.09 9.79
CA VAL A 121 -1.37 11.73 10.91
C VAL A 121 -1.80 13.17 10.66
N PHE A 122 -1.17 13.89 9.71
CA PHE A 122 -1.31 15.34 9.62
C PHE A 122 -1.21 15.85 8.18
N ILE A 123 -2.11 16.78 7.83
CA ILE A 123 -2.11 17.49 6.54
C ILE A 123 -1.49 18.86 6.76
N PHE A 124 -0.21 19.02 6.42
CA PHE A 124 0.45 20.33 6.49
C PHE A 124 0.16 21.20 5.26
N TRP A 125 -0.18 20.59 4.12
CA TRP A 125 -0.41 21.30 2.85
C TRP A 125 -1.55 20.71 2.02
N SER A 126 -2.35 21.59 1.40
CA SER A 126 -3.43 21.20 0.49
C SER A 126 -3.77 22.35 -0.47
N MET A 127 -3.71 22.06 -1.78
CA MET A 127 -4.06 23.00 -2.84
C MET A 127 -5.04 22.39 -3.84
N ASP A 128 -5.87 23.25 -4.43
CA ASP A 128 -6.72 22.96 -5.57
C ASP A 128 -6.05 23.42 -6.86
N SER A 129 -5.77 22.49 -7.76
CA SER A 129 -5.13 22.77 -9.05
C SER A 129 -6.04 23.53 -10.02
N PHE A 130 -7.36 23.54 -9.80
CA PHE A 130 -8.33 24.16 -10.71
C PHE A 130 -8.69 25.60 -10.35
N LYS A 131 -8.30 26.08 -9.17
CA LYS A 131 -8.52 27.47 -8.73
C LYS A 131 -7.33 28.35 -9.09
N SER A 132 -7.43 29.67 -8.91
CA SER A 132 -6.35 30.63 -9.17
C SER A 132 -6.04 31.45 -7.91
N GLY A 133 -4.83 32.03 -7.86
CA GLY A 133 -4.40 32.87 -6.74
C GLY A 133 -4.46 32.18 -5.37
N ILE A 134 -4.89 32.92 -4.36
CA ILE A 134 -5.03 32.45 -2.96
C ILE A 134 -6.15 31.43 -2.77
N ASP A 135 -7.15 31.42 -3.67
CA ASP A 135 -8.30 30.49 -3.60
C ASP A 135 -7.90 29.04 -3.87
N LYS A 136 -6.69 28.82 -4.41
CA LYS A 136 -6.08 27.48 -4.51
C LYS A 136 -5.90 26.84 -3.14
N ILE A 137 -5.68 27.62 -2.08
CA ILE A 137 -5.33 27.07 -0.78
C ILE A 137 -6.59 26.57 -0.06
N ARG A 138 -6.65 25.27 0.22
CA ARG A 138 -7.74 24.63 0.96
C ARG A 138 -7.51 24.74 2.46
N SER A 139 -7.68 25.96 2.99
CA SER A 139 -7.40 26.31 4.39
C SER A 139 -8.10 25.39 5.41
N GLU A 140 -9.29 24.87 5.09
CA GLU A 140 -10.05 23.92 5.89
C GLU A 140 -9.38 22.53 6.02
N ARG A 141 -8.46 22.21 5.11
CA ARG A 141 -7.66 20.96 5.14
C ARG A 141 -6.27 21.17 5.70
N LEU A 142 -5.75 22.39 5.67
CA LEU A 142 -4.45 22.74 6.22
C LEU A 142 -4.43 22.58 7.73
N PHE A 143 -3.34 22.07 8.28
CA PHE A 143 -3.15 21.87 9.71
C PHE A 143 -4.25 21.01 10.34
N THR A 144 -4.69 19.98 9.62
CA THR A 144 -5.74 19.06 10.08
C THR A 144 -5.14 17.70 10.43
N VAL A 145 -5.57 17.14 11.56
CA VAL A 145 -5.22 15.78 11.96
C VAL A 145 -6.13 14.80 11.22
N VAL A 146 -5.55 13.76 10.64
CA VAL A 146 -6.27 12.77 9.79
C VAL A 146 -7.09 11.79 10.64
N HIS A 147 -6.68 11.59 11.89
CA HIS A 147 -7.29 10.65 12.82
C HIS A 147 -8.01 11.41 13.95
N GLY A 148 -9.30 11.12 14.14
CA GLY A 148 -10.11 11.67 15.23
C GLY A 148 -11.59 11.40 15.01
N ASP A 149 -12.32 11.11 16.08
CA ASP A 149 -13.76 10.93 16.01
C ASP A 149 -14.44 12.29 15.78
N GLY A 150 -15.23 12.40 14.72
CA GLY A 150 -16.00 13.59 14.38
C GLY A 150 -15.53 14.31 13.10
N LYS A 151 -15.95 15.57 12.95
CA LYS A 151 -15.63 16.37 11.76
C LYS A 151 -14.16 16.82 11.82
N PRO A 152 -13.37 16.62 10.75
CA PRO A 152 -11.99 17.11 10.69
C PRO A 152 -11.93 18.62 10.97
N ARG A 153 -11.02 19.04 11.84
CA ARG A 153 -10.85 20.44 12.25
C ARG A 153 -9.45 20.93 11.88
N SER A 154 -9.40 22.03 11.12
CA SER A 154 -8.15 22.74 10.85
C SER A 154 -7.72 23.55 12.08
N TYR A 155 -6.43 23.44 12.42
CA TYR A 155 -5.79 24.24 13.46
C TYR A 155 -5.00 25.43 12.89
N LEU A 156 -5.15 25.76 11.61
CA LEU A 156 -4.41 26.84 10.97
C LEU A 156 -4.66 28.20 11.64
N ILE A 157 -5.94 28.57 11.84
CA ILE A 157 -6.29 29.86 12.44
C ILE A 157 -5.80 29.96 13.91
N PRO A 158 -6.06 28.96 14.79
CA PRO A 158 -5.47 28.95 16.13
C PRO A 158 -3.94 29.07 16.13
N PHE A 159 -3.26 28.37 15.21
CA PHE A 159 -1.80 28.44 15.08
C PHE A 159 -1.32 29.85 14.71
N LEU A 160 -1.93 30.47 13.69
CA LEU A 160 -1.57 31.83 13.28
C LEU A 160 -1.83 32.85 14.38
N ALA A 161 -2.93 32.72 15.12
CA ALA A 161 -3.23 33.57 16.27
C ALA A 161 -2.17 33.44 17.38
N PHE A 162 -1.74 32.21 17.68
CA PHE A 162 -0.66 31.96 18.64
C PHE A 162 0.66 32.60 18.19
N VAL A 163 1.04 32.42 16.92
CA VAL A 163 2.27 33.01 16.35
C VAL A 163 2.22 34.55 16.42
N ALA A 164 1.09 35.16 16.07
CA ALA A 164 0.91 36.60 16.14
C ALA A 164 1.02 37.12 17.59
N ALA A 165 0.40 36.42 18.54
CA ALA A 165 0.49 36.75 19.96
C ALA A 165 1.94 36.64 20.49
N TYR A 166 2.67 35.59 20.09
CA TYR A 166 4.07 35.40 20.45
C TYR A 166 4.95 36.56 19.95
N TYR A 167 4.83 36.93 18.68
CA TYR A 167 5.62 38.03 18.12
C TYR A 167 5.24 39.39 18.68
N ALA A 168 3.96 39.64 18.95
CA ALA A 168 3.52 40.86 19.63
C ALA A 168 4.14 40.95 21.03
N TRP A 169 4.10 39.87 21.82
CA TRP A 169 4.72 39.80 23.13
C TRP A 169 6.25 40.03 23.08
N GLU A 170 6.94 39.37 22.15
CA GLU A 170 8.37 39.57 21.87
C GLU A 170 8.70 41.05 21.61
N TRP A 171 7.89 41.72 20.78
CA TRP A 171 8.04 43.13 20.44
C TRP A 171 7.82 44.05 21.64
N PHE A 172 6.76 43.84 22.43
CA PHE A 172 6.50 44.60 23.65
C PHE A 172 7.62 44.43 24.67
N ARG A 173 8.16 43.21 24.83
CA ARG A 173 9.26 42.91 25.74
C ARG A 173 10.55 43.63 25.33
N LYS A 174 10.87 43.67 24.02
CA LYS A 174 12.05 44.38 23.49
C LYS A 174 11.97 45.89 23.73
N ARG A 175 10.79 46.49 23.56
CA ARG A 175 10.57 47.92 23.84
C ARG A 175 10.71 48.31 25.32
N LYS A 176 10.44 47.41 26.26
CA LYS A 176 10.64 47.67 27.70
C LYS A 176 12.08 47.51 28.18
N LYS A 177 12.97 46.94 27.35
CA LYS A 177 14.39 46.77 27.64
C LYS A 177 15.27 47.83 26.97
N SER A 178 14.69 48.68 26.13
CA SER A 178 15.30 49.89 25.57
C SER A 178 14.79 51.11 26.33
#